data_AF-A0A1I4W9H6-F1
#
_entry.id   AF-A0A1I4W9H6-F1
#
_cell.length_a   1.000
_cell.length_b   1.000
_cell.length_c   1.000
_cell.angle_alpha   90.00
_cell.angle_beta   90.00
_cell.angle_gamma   90.00
#
_symmetry.space_group_name_H-M   'P 1'
#
loop_
_entity.id
_entity.type
_entity.pdbx_description
1 polymer ?
#
loop_
_entity_poly.entity_id
_entity_poly.type
_entity_poly.pdbx_seq_one_letter_code
_entity_poly.pdbx_strand_id
1 'polypeptide(L)'
;MVAHVNAARASAALGDSEAVAAHIKAMTTEITRSAGVPDYTRPINHESARAAVREIPGVRSSVWMDRENLVVMVDGAAHRSMKMIDTVCLALEPLGDTLAVVINVQDVRATTPDGATTLSRNCQLPEGRRAFLQKNRQVDVVSKELRDAFKRQQERN
;
A
#
# COMPACT_ATOMS: atom_id res chain seq x y z
N MET A 1 -22.34 -6.81 -4.74
CA MET A 1 -22.86 -8.16 -5.13
C MET A 1 -24.31 -8.19 -5.68
N VAL A 2 -25.38 -8.00 -4.90
CA VAL A 2 -26.78 -8.13 -5.38
C VAL A 2 -27.10 -7.20 -6.55
N ALA A 3 -26.58 -5.97 -6.53
CA ALA A 3 -26.71 -5.01 -7.62
C ALA A 3 -26.10 -5.53 -8.93
N HIS A 4 -24.92 -6.16 -8.88
CA HIS A 4 -24.26 -6.73 -10.07
C HIS A 4 -25.04 -7.92 -10.65
N VAL A 5 -25.62 -8.78 -9.81
CA VAL A 5 -26.45 -9.91 -10.25
C VAL A 5 -27.72 -9.42 -10.95
N ASN A 6 -28.39 -8.42 -10.37
CA ASN A 6 -29.61 -7.85 -10.96
C ASN A 6 -29.31 -7.14 -12.29
N ALA A 7 -28.20 -6.38 -12.36
CA ALA A 7 -27.79 -5.70 -13.58
C ALA A 7 -27.36 -6.68 -14.70
N ALA A 8 -26.67 -7.77 -14.35
CA ALA A 8 -26.35 -8.85 -15.29
C ALA A 8 -27.62 -9.51 -15.84
N ARG A 9 -28.62 -9.80 -14.98
CA ARG A 9 -29.90 -10.37 -15.43
C ARG A 9 -30.67 -9.43 -16.35
N ALA A 10 -30.70 -8.14 -16.04
CA ALA A 10 -31.31 -7.14 -16.91
C ALA A 10 -30.60 -7.05 -18.28
N SER A 11 -29.27 -7.04 -18.28
CA SER A 11 -28.45 -7.02 -19.51
C SER A 11 -28.67 -8.28 -20.36
N ALA A 12 -28.77 -9.45 -19.72
CA ALA A 12 -29.08 -10.72 -20.38
C ALA A 12 -30.48 -10.71 -21.02
N ALA A 13 -31.47 -10.12 -20.34
CA ALA A 13 -32.82 -9.95 -20.89
C ALA A 13 -32.85 -9.01 -22.11
N LEU A 14 -31.89 -8.08 -22.19
CA LEU A 14 -31.69 -7.18 -23.34
C LEU A 14 -30.79 -7.79 -24.44
N GLY A 15 -30.26 -9.00 -24.25
CA GLY A 15 -29.33 -9.63 -25.19
C GLY A 15 -27.92 -9.03 -25.21
N ASP A 16 -27.59 -8.18 -24.24
CA ASP A 16 -26.28 -7.51 -24.16
C ASP A 16 -25.26 -8.40 -23.44
N SER A 17 -24.62 -9.28 -24.20
CA SER A 17 -23.60 -10.20 -23.67
C SER A 17 -22.36 -9.51 -23.13
N GLU A 18 -22.02 -8.32 -23.63
CA GLU A 18 -20.85 -7.56 -23.18
C GLU A 18 -21.11 -6.97 -21.79
N ALA A 19 -22.29 -6.36 -21.58
CA ALA A 19 -22.70 -5.85 -20.28
C ALA A 19 -22.83 -6.98 -19.24
N VAL A 20 -23.33 -8.16 -19.64
CA VAL A 20 -23.34 -9.35 -18.76
C VAL A 20 -21.92 -9.72 -18.33
N ALA A 21 -20.98 -9.82 -19.27
CA ALA A 21 -19.59 -10.16 -18.97
C ALA A 21 -18.93 -9.11 -18.06
N ALA A 22 -19.21 -7.81 -18.28
CA ALA A 22 -18.71 -6.72 -17.46
C ALA A 22 -19.21 -6.81 -16.01
N HIS A 23 -20.49 -7.11 -15.79
CA HIS A 23 -21.05 -7.26 -14.44
C HIS A 23 -20.52 -8.50 -13.70
N ILE A 24 -20.33 -9.62 -14.40
CA ILE A 24 -19.70 -10.81 -13.82
C ILE A 24 -18.25 -10.50 -13.42
N LYS A 25 -17.47 -9.86 -14.30
CA LYS A 25 -16.09 -9.45 -14.01
C LYS A 25 -16.03 -8.52 -12.80
N ALA A 26 -16.89 -7.50 -12.73
CA ALA A 26 -16.96 -6.58 -11.60
C ALA A 26 -17.26 -7.29 -10.28
N MET A 27 -18.18 -8.26 -10.29
CA MET A 27 -18.48 -9.08 -9.12
C MET A 27 -17.28 -9.92 -8.67
N THR A 28 -16.57 -10.57 -9.60
CA THR A 28 -15.35 -11.33 -9.29
C THR A 28 -14.26 -10.42 -8.71
N THR A 29 -14.10 -9.21 -9.25
CA THR A 29 -13.17 -8.20 -8.72
C THR A 29 -13.56 -7.74 -7.31
N GLU A 30 -14.85 -7.54 -7.03
CA GLU A 30 -15.33 -7.20 -5.67
C GLU A 30 -15.01 -8.31 -4.67
N ILE A 31 -15.27 -9.58 -5.05
CA ILE A 31 -14.99 -10.75 -4.20
C ILE A 31 -13.49 -10.88 -3.92
N THR A 32 -12.66 -10.88 -4.95
CA THR A 32 -11.20 -11.00 -4.81
C THR A 32 -10.61 -9.89 -3.96
N ARG A 33 -11.03 -8.64 -4.17
CA ARG A 33 -10.62 -7.50 -3.33
C ARG A 33 -11.02 -7.69 -1.87
N SER A 34 -12.24 -8.16 -1.60
CA SER A 34 -12.71 -8.41 -0.22
C SER A 34 -11.91 -9.52 0.48
N ALA A 35 -11.41 -10.50 -0.28
CA ALA A 35 -10.48 -11.52 0.18
C ALA A 35 -9.02 -11.04 0.31
N GLY A 36 -8.75 -9.75 0.03
CA GLY A 36 -7.41 -9.18 0.06
C GLY A 36 -6.51 -9.66 -1.08
N VAL A 37 -7.08 -10.16 -2.18
CA VAL A 37 -6.32 -10.61 -3.36
C VAL A 37 -6.12 -9.43 -4.31
N PRO A 38 -4.86 -9.04 -4.62
CA PRO A 38 -4.59 -7.95 -5.56
C PRO A 38 -4.95 -8.31 -7.02
N ASP A 39 -5.33 -7.30 -7.80
CA ASP A 39 -5.52 -7.39 -9.24
C ASP A 39 -4.21 -7.12 -9.98
N TYR A 40 -3.47 -8.19 -10.25
CA TYR A 40 -2.20 -8.14 -10.98
C TYR A 40 -2.35 -7.77 -12.47
N THR A 41 -3.57 -7.64 -12.99
CA THR A 41 -3.78 -7.12 -14.36
C THR A 41 -3.68 -5.60 -14.43
N ARG A 42 -3.66 -4.92 -13.28
CA ARG A 42 -3.51 -3.46 -13.16
C ARG A 42 -2.25 -3.09 -12.35
N PRO A 43 -1.05 -3.50 -12.79
CA PRO A 43 0.17 -3.19 -12.07
C PRO A 43 0.45 -1.68 -12.12
N ILE A 44 0.97 -1.15 -11.01
CA ILE A 44 1.42 0.24 -10.95
C ILE A 44 2.81 0.33 -11.58
N ASN A 45 2.97 1.20 -12.58
CA ASN A 45 4.28 1.49 -13.15
C ASN A 45 5.16 2.22 -12.11
N HIS A 46 6.36 1.70 -11.88
CA HIS A 46 7.24 2.20 -10.82
C HIS A 46 7.68 3.66 -11.04
N GLU A 47 7.96 4.05 -12.28
CA GLU A 47 8.37 5.42 -12.60
C GLU A 47 7.21 6.39 -12.53
N SER A 48 6.01 5.99 -12.99
CA SER A 48 4.80 6.80 -12.81
C SER A 48 4.47 6.99 -11.33
N ALA A 49 4.61 5.94 -10.51
CA ALA A 49 4.46 6.03 -9.06
C ALA A 49 5.48 6.98 -8.43
N ARG A 50 6.77 6.86 -8.80
CA ARG A 50 7.83 7.77 -8.33
C ARG A 50 7.51 9.22 -8.68
N ALA A 51 7.04 9.48 -9.90
CA ALA A 51 6.65 10.81 -10.35
C ALA A 51 5.47 11.36 -9.54
N ALA A 52 4.42 10.56 -9.34
CA ALA A 52 3.25 10.96 -8.55
C ALA A 52 3.59 11.25 -7.08
N VAL A 53 4.45 10.43 -6.47
CA VAL A 53 4.84 10.56 -5.07
C VAL A 53 5.80 11.74 -4.84
N ARG A 54 6.64 12.08 -5.81
CA ARG A 54 7.57 13.21 -5.73
C ARG A 54 6.88 14.55 -5.48
N GLU A 55 5.68 14.73 -5.99
CA GLU A 55 4.92 15.99 -5.87
C GLU A 55 4.28 16.18 -4.48
N ILE A 56 4.32 15.16 -3.61
CA ILE A 56 3.71 15.22 -2.29
C ILE A 56 4.58 16.06 -1.32
N PRO A 57 4.02 17.10 -0.67
CA PRO A 57 4.77 17.92 0.27
C PRO A 57 5.41 17.11 1.40
N GLY A 58 6.71 17.35 1.63
CA GLY A 58 7.50 16.66 2.64
C GLY A 58 8.18 15.38 2.16
N VAL A 59 7.86 14.88 0.96
CA VAL A 59 8.60 13.79 0.31
C VAL A 59 9.92 14.32 -0.24
N ARG A 60 11.02 13.65 0.11
CA ARG A 60 12.37 13.90 -0.42
C ARG A 60 12.68 12.98 -1.61
N SER A 61 12.31 11.71 -1.48
CA SER A 61 12.51 10.71 -2.51
C SER A 61 11.62 9.48 -2.27
N SER A 62 11.48 8.63 -3.29
CA SER A 62 10.81 7.35 -3.17
C SER A 62 11.54 6.29 -4.00
N VAL A 63 11.58 5.05 -3.50
CA VAL A 63 12.24 3.93 -4.16
C VAL A 63 11.44 2.65 -3.98
N TRP A 64 11.30 1.89 -5.06
CA TRP A 64 10.74 0.55 -5.00
C TRP A 64 11.82 -0.43 -4.53
N MET A 65 11.55 -1.13 -3.43
CA MET A 65 12.46 -2.16 -2.93
C MET A 65 12.21 -3.49 -3.64
N ASP A 66 10.95 -3.75 -3.99
CA ASP A 66 10.51 -4.87 -4.83
C ASP A 66 9.20 -4.46 -5.54
N ARG A 67 8.40 -5.42 -6.04
CA ARG A 67 7.14 -5.13 -6.75
C ARG A 67 6.00 -4.66 -5.83
N GLU A 68 6.10 -4.90 -4.53
CA GLU A 68 5.03 -4.69 -3.56
C GLU A 68 5.38 -3.55 -2.60
N ASN A 69 6.66 -3.31 -2.34
CA ASN A 69 7.12 -2.42 -1.28
C ASN A 69 7.72 -1.13 -1.85
N LEU A 70 7.00 -0.02 -1.68
CA LEU A 70 7.47 1.33 -1.97
C LEU A 70 7.98 1.98 -0.68
N VAL A 71 9.23 2.41 -0.69
CA VAL A 71 9.83 3.22 0.38
C VAL A 71 9.71 4.70 0.02
N VAL A 72 9.20 5.49 0.95
CA VAL A 72 9.03 6.94 0.83
C VAL A 72 9.86 7.61 1.92
N MET A 73 10.84 8.38 1.50
CA MET A 73 11.75 9.12 2.36
C MET A 73 11.22 10.54 2.54
N VAL A 74 11.02 10.96 3.78
CA VAL A 74 10.41 12.24 4.12
C VAL A 74 11.33 13.13 4.94
N ASP A 75 11.08 14.44 4.86
CA ASP A 75 11.84 15.48 5.55
C ASP A 75 11.27 15.78 6.93
N GLY A 76 11.61 14.95 7.92
CA GLY A 76 11.29 15.21 9.32
C GLY A 76 10.13 14.40 9.88
N ALA A 77 10.14 14.25 11.20
CA ALA A 77 9.25 13.37 11.94
C ALA A 77 7.75 13.67 11.76
N ALA A 78 7.38 14.93 11.49
CA ALA A 78 5.99 15.32 11.24
C ALA A 78 5.40 14.65 9.99
N HIS A 79 6.25 14.36 8.99
CA HIS A 79 5.84 13.68 7.76
C HIS A 79 5.91 12.15 7.89
N ARG A 80 6.61 11.61 8.89
CA ARG A 80 6.62 10.17 9.20
C ARG A 80 5.34 9.80 9.95
N SER A 81 4.23 9.73 9.22
CA SER A 81 2.89 9.50 9.78
C SER A 81 2.02 8.60 8.90
N MET A 82 0.96 8.04 9.48
CA MET A 82 -0.06 7.29 8.73
C MET A 82 -0.78 8.18 7.69
N LYS A 83 -0.92 9.49 7.98
CA LYS A 83 -1.48 10.45 7.03
C LYS A 83 -0.63 10.60 5.77
N MET A 84 0.70 10.51 5.89
CA MET A 84 1.57 10.48 4.72
C MET A 84 1.35 9.22 3.89
N ILE A 85 1.18 8.06 4.54
CA ILE A 85 0.82 6.83 3.84
C ILE A 85 -0.52 6.99 3.11
N ASP A 86 -1.55 7.54 3.77
CA ASP A 86 -2.85 7.81 3.13
C ASP A 86 -2.70 8.69 1.88
N THR A 87 -1.90 9.77 1.99
CA THR A 87 -1.66 10.72 0.90
C THR A 87 -0.96 10.04 -0.28
N VAL A 88 0.06 9.22 0.00
CA VAL A 88 0.76 8.44 -1.03
C VAL A 88 -0.19 7.44 -1.68
N CYS A 89 -1.01 6.73 -0.91
CA CYS A 89 -1.95 5.76 -1.45
C CYS A 89 -2.96 6.41 -2.40
N LEU A 90 -3.53 7.57 -2.02
CA LEU A 90 -4.43 8.36 -2.89
C LEU A 90 -3.75 8.79 -4.20
N ALA A 91 -2.47 9.17 -4.15
CA ALA A 91 -1.72 9.53 -5.35
C ALA A 91 -1.47 8.33 -6.30
N LEU A 92 -1.46 7.10 -5.76
CA LEU A 92 -1.24 5.87 -6.53
C LEU A 92 -2.53 5.25 -7.09
N GLU A 93 -3.69 5.52 -6.49
CA GLU A 93 -5.00 4.99 -6.93
C GLU A 93 -5.29 5.13 -8.44
N PRO A 94 -5.01 6.27 -9.11
CA PRO A 94 -5.27 6.38 -10.55
C PRO A 94 -4.32 5.53 -11.40
N LEU A 95 -3.20 5.06 -10.83
CA LEU A 95 -2.14 4.39 -11.58
C LEU A 95 -2.30 2.86 -11.65
N GLY A 96 -3.12 2.27 -10.78
CA GLY A 96 -3.32 0.81 -10.75
C GLY A 96 -3.92 0.32 -9.44
N ASP A 97 -3.77 -0.98 -9.16
CA ASP A 97 -4.31 -1.56 -7.93
C ASP A 97 -3.37 -1.36 -6.72
N THR A 98 -3.79 -0.47 -5.82
CA THR A 98 -3.03 -0.14 -4.61
C THR A 98 -3.09 -1.25 -3.54
N LEU A 99 -3.98 -2.24 -3.66
CA LEU A 99 -3.99 -3.42 -2.76
C LEU A 99 -2.70 -4.24 -2.87
N ALA A 100 -2.04 -4.20 -4.03
CA ALA A 100 -0.74 -4.84 -4.25
C ALA A 100 0.42 -4.15 -3.51
N VAL A 101 0.20 -2.94 -2.98
CA VAL A 101 1.28 -2.05 -2.55
C VAL A 101 1.28 -1.84 -1.03
N VAL A 102 2.48 -1.91 -0.45
CA VAL A 102 2.80 -1.52 0.92
C VAL A 102 3.69 -0.30 0.87
N ILE A 103 3.25 0.76 1.54
CA ILE A 103 4.01 1.99 1.69
C ILE A 103 4.83 1.92 2.97
N ASN A 104 6.10 2.32 2.87
CA ASN A 104 7.07 2.32 3.95
C ASN A 104 7.64 3.73 4.09
N VAL A 105 7.29 4.47 5.14
CA VAL A 105 7.71 5.86 5.34
C VAL A 105 8.87 5.93 6.32
N GLN A 106 9.95 6.60 5.92
CA GLN A 106 11.16 6.82 6.72
C GLN A 106 11.49 8.31 6.80
N ASP A 107 11.84 8.78 8.00
CA ASP A 107 12.40 10.13 8.17
C ASP A 107 13.92 10.10 7.94
N VAL A 108 14.40 10.78 6.90
CA VAL A 108 15.84 10.85 6.58
C VAL A 108 16.62 11.79 7.49
N ARG A 109 15.95 12.57 8.33
CA ARG A 109 16.55 13.48 9.30
C ARG A 109 16.54 12.94 10.73
N ALA A 110 16.06 11.72 10.92
CA ALA A 110 16.04 11.09 12.22
C ALA A 110 17.46 10.98 12.80
N THR A 111 17.66 11.53 13.98
CA THR A 111 18.91 11.41 14.74
C THR A 111 18.83 10.37 15.86
N THR A 112 17.66 9.75 16.04
CA THR A 112 17.41 8.72 17.06
C THR A 112 16.95 7.41 16.40
N PRO A 113 17.23 6.24 17.03
CA PRO A 113 16.77 4.95 16.52
C PRO A 113 15.24 4.86 16.34
N ASP A 114 14.49 5.48 17.25
CA ASP A 114 13.02 5.51 17.19
C ASP A 114 12.53 6.39 16.03
N GLY A 115 13.19 7.52 15.79
CA GLY A 115 12.92 8.37 14.64
C GLY A 115 13.22 7.68 13.31
N ALA A 116 14.26 6.84 13.28
CA ALA A 116 14.66 6.08 12.10
C ALA A 116 13.80 4.84 11.82
N THR A 117 12.83 4.54 12.69
CA THR A 117 11.93 3.38 12.50
C THR A 117 10.98 3.64 11.35
N THR A 118 10.83 2.67 10.45
CA THR A 118 9.90 2.75 9.32
C THR A 118 8.44 2.61 9.80
N LEU A 119 7.55 3.45 9.27
CA LEU A 119 6.10 3.22 9.38
C LEU A 119 5.61 2.54 8.11
N SER A 120 4.87 1.43 8.26
CA SER A 120 4.47 0.60 7.13
C SER A 120 2.99 0.25 7.14
N ARG A 121 2.31 0.39 6.00
CA ARG A 121 0.92 -0.07 5.82
C ARG A 121 0.61 -0.39 4.36
N ASN A 122 -0.25 -1.38 4.14
CA ASN A 122 -0.90 -1.58 2.86
C ASN A 122 -1.88 -0.42 2.56
N CYS A 123 -2.09 -0.09 1.28
CA CYS A 123 -2.94 1.04 0.92
C CYS A 123 -4.44 0.82 1.10
N GLN A 124 -4.93 -0.42 1.04
CA GLN A 124 -6.36 -0.73 1.14
C GLN A 124 -6.73 -1.52 2.41
N LEU A 125 -5.74 -1.89 3.23
CA LEU A 125 -5.95 -2.70 4.43
C LEU A 125 -5.55 -1.94 5.70
N PRO A 126 -6.15 -2.31 6.86
CA PRO A 126 -5.74 -1.77 8.15
C PRO A 126 -4.27 -2.03 8.48
N GLU A 127 -3.74 -1.31 9.47
CA GLU A 127 -2.39 -1.54 9.99
C GLU A 127 -2.17 -3.00 10.42
N GLY A 128 -0.97 -3.52 10.13
CA GLY A 128 -0.60 -4.90 10.38
C GLY A 128 -1.23 -5.94 9.43
N ARG A 129 -2.18 -5.55 8.57
CA ARG A 129 -2.77 -6.43 7.56
C ARG A 129 -2.02 -6.31 6.23
N ARG A 130 -1.96 -7.42 5.51
CA ARG A 130 -1.33 -7.53 4.18
C ARG A 130 -2.26 -8.24 3.22
N ALA A 131 -2.04 -7.99 1.93
CA ALA A 131 -2.75 -8.70 0.88
C ALA A 131 -2.40 -10.20 0.91
N PHE A 132 -3.26 -11.02 0.33
CA PHE A 132 -3.07 -12.46 0.24
C PHE A 132 -1.73 -12.78 -0.44
N LEU A 133 -0.93 -13.66 0.18
CA LEU A 133 0.44 -14.06 -0.23
C LEU A 133 1.49 -12.93 -0.26
N GLN A 134 1.14 -11.71 0.12
CA GLN A 134 2.09 -10.61 0.23
C GLN A 134 3.08 -10.87 1.38
N LYS A 135 4.38 -10.84 1.09
CA LYS A 135 5.41 -11.16 2.09
C LYS A 135 5.54 -10.03 3.10
N ASN A 136 5.79 -10.40 4.37
CA ASN A 136 6.24 -9.42 5.35
C ASN A 136 7.71 -9.11 5.11
N ARG A 137 7.99 -7.92 4.60
CA ARG A 137 9.35 -7.47 4.32
C ARG A 137 9.85 -6.61 5.46
N GLN A 138 10.96 -7.00 6.06
CA GLN A 138 11.66 -6.18 7.04
C GLN A 138 12.40 -5.07 6.29
N VAL A 139 11.99 -3.82 6.52
CA VAL A 139 12.58 -2.63 5.90
C VAL A 139 13.63 -1.99 6.81
N ASP A 140 13.45 -2.11 8.13
CA ASP A 140 14.42 -1.62 9.10
C ASP A 140 15.65 -2.55 9.14
N VAL A 141 16.83 -1.95 8.97
CA VAL A 141 18.13 -2.64 9.07
C VAL A 141 18.31 -3.29 10.45
N VAL A 142 17.83 -2.63 11.50
CA VAL A 142 17.83 -3.17 12.88
C VAL A 142 16.41 -3.55 13.26
N SER A 143 16.21 -4.82 13.63
CA SER A 143 14.89 -5.31 14.03
C SER A 143 14.43 -4.63 15.32
N LYS A 144 13.10 -4.63 15.55
CA LYS A 144 12.52 -4.07 16.78
C LYS A 144 13.07 -4.78 18.02
N GLU A 145 13.23 -6.10 17.96
CA GLU A 145 13.73 -6.92 19.07
C GLU A 145 15.16 -6.53 19.45
N LEU A 146 16.02 -6.28 18.46
CA LEU A 146 17.40 -5.83 18.68
C LEU A 146 17.45 -4.41 19.25
N ARG A 147 16.58 -3.51 18.78
CA ARG A 147 16.46 -2.15 19.34
C ARG A 147 16.01 -2.19 20.80
N ASP A 148 14.98 -2.97 21.11
CA ASP A 148 14.45 -3.11 22.47
C ASP A 148 15.48 -3.74 23.41
N ALA A 149 16.25 -4.73 22.93
CA ALA A 149 17.35 -5.32 23.69
C ALA A 149 18.46 -4.31 23.99
N PHE A 150 18.85 -3.50 23.00
CA PHE A 150 19.87 -2.47 23.17
C PHE A 150 19.43 -1.38 24.17
N LYS A 151 18.17 -0.93 24.11
CA LYS A 151 17.61 0.02 25.09
C LYS A 151 17.68 -0.51 26.53
N ARG A 152 17.23 -1.75 26.75
CA ARG A 152 17.30 -2.40 28.06
C ARG A 152 18.73 -2.53 28.59
N GLN A 153 19.72 -2.67 27.71
CA GLN A 153 21.13 -2.73 28.10
C GLN A 153 21.69 -1.36 28.49
N GLN A 154 21.27 -0.28 27.81
CA GLN A 154 21.68 1.08 28.18
C GLN A 154 21.04 1.54 29.50
N GLU A 155 19.80 1.15 29.80
CA GLU A 155 19.13 1.49 31.06
C GLU A 155 19.72 0.78 32.30
N ARG A 156 20.54 -0.26 32.08
CA ARG A 156 21.20 -1.02 33.16
C ARG A 156 22.61 -0.53 33.47
N ASN A 157 23.17 0.36 32.65
CA ASN A 157 24.49 0.96 32.80
C ASN A 157 24.38 2.41 33.27
#